data_AF-A0AAX6DX74-F1
#
_entry.id   AF-A0AAX6DX74-F1
#
_cell.length_a   1.000
_cell.length_b   1.000
_cell.length_c   1.000
_cell.angle_alpha   90.00
_cell.angle_beta   90.00
_cell.angle_gamma   90.00
#
_symmetry.space_group_name_H-M   'P 1'
#
loop_
_entity.id
_entity.type
_entity.pdbx_description
1 polymer ?
#
loop_
_entity_poly.entity_id
_entity_poly.type
_entity_poly.pdbx_seq_one_letter_code
_entity_poly.pdbx_strand_id
1 'polypeptide(L)'
;MLPPQLSEELGSLLPGKDRLALSVTWDIGRSGNIVARWIGRSIIRSCCKLSYDIVQEIIAGSLDANQLNSSTSPIPQLHCLFKWEDIFRSLRSLYEVSMSLRRNRFKDGAIWLESSKLVFLFDEFGTPYDSFLRERKESHSLVEEFMLQANISVAEVISAAFSDCALLRRHPEPNLRKLRDFEAFCSRYDFELDTSSSGQRHLSLSKIREKLKDDPMLYDILVSYASKPIQPASYFCTGDLRGRENEWAHYALSVPLYTHFTSPLRRYPDILVHRTLCATLDAEGTYLNQKQINNSGAYGSELVNGCFTGLLNKKAVESEEGREALAASALRFGAPTSKVLTDAVAYCNERKVASKHAEVAGEKLYVWALLKKKEELQSMNVVPCLKLTEA
;
A
#
# COMPACT_ATOMS: atom_id res chain seq x y z
N MET A 1 10.00 -15.61 -0.70
CA MET A 1 8.91 -15.97 -1.64
C MET A 1 9.50 -16.41 -2.97
N LEU A 2 10.41 -15.61 -3.54
CA LEU A 2 11.16 -15.94 -4.75
C LEU A 2 12.62 -16.27 -4.38
N PRO A 3 13.35 -16.98 -5.26
CA PRO A 3 14.79 -17.18 -5.13
C PRO A 3 15.57 -15.85 -5.08
N PRO A 4 16.71 -15.77 -4.36
CA PRO A 4 17.51 -14.56 -4.23
C PRO A 4 17.89 -13.91 -5.58
N GLN A 5 18.27 -14.72 -6.56
CA GLN A 5 18.59 -14.24 -7.92
C GLN A 5 17.45 -13.43 -8.56
N LEU A 6 16.19 -13.81 -8.31
CA LEU A 6 15.04 -13.06 -8.81
C LEU A 6 14.69 -11.87 -7.91
N SER A 7 14.72 -12.02 -6.58
CA SER A 7 14.26 -10.96 -5.67
C SER A 7 15.30 -9.87 -5.41
N GLU A 8 16.58 -10.20 -5.39
CA GLU A 8 17.68 -9.32 -4.96
C GLU A 8 18.47 -8.74 -6.14
N GLU A 9 18.49 -9.45 -7.27
CA GLU A 9 19.25 -9.02 -8.46
C GLU A 9 18.37 -8.58 -9.62
N LEU A 10 17.61 -9.52 -10.22
CA LEU A 10 16.90 -9.30 -11.48
C LEU A 10 15.65 -8.43 -11.30
N GLY A 11 14.82 -8.75 -10.31
CA GLY A 11 13.59 -8.02 -10.00
C GLY A 11 13.82 -6.78 -9.12
N SER A 12 14.96 -6.71 -8.43
CA SER A 12 15.32 -5.56 -7.59
C SER A 12 15.70 -4.35 -8.45
N LEU A 13 15.15 -3.18 -8.11
CA LEU A 13 15.38 -1.92 -8.81
C LEU A 13 16.71 -1.27 -8.39
N LEU A 14 17.81 -1.97 -8.63
CA LEU A 14 19.15 -1.55 -8.26
C LEU A 14 19.57 -0.26 -9.00
N PRO A 15 20.22 0.70 -8.32
CA PRO A 15 20.72 1.92 -8.96
C PRO A 15 21.71 1.64 -10.09
N GLY A 16 21.67 2.48 -11.13
CA GLY A 16 22.61 2.44 -12.25
C GLY A 16 22.48 1.21 -13.15
N LYS A 17 21.43 0.40 -13.01
CA LYS A 17 21.17 -0.75 -13.88
C LYS A 17 19.81 -0.61 -14.54
N ASP A 18 19.73 -1.00 -15.80
CA ASP A 18 18.45 -1.01 -16.53
C ASP A 18 17.57 -2.14 -16.00
N ARG A 19 16.29 -1.85 -15.80
CA ARG A 19 15.32 -2.75 -15.18
C ARG A 19 13.99 -2.68 -15.90
N LEU A 20 13.42 -3.85 -16.16
CA LEU A 20 12.04 -3.97 -16.63
C LEU A 20 11.10 -3.57 -15.48
N ALA A 21 10.09 -2.77 -15.80
CA ALA A 21 9.09 -2.34 -14.85
C ALA A 21 7.69 -2.34 -15.47
N LEU A 22 6.69 -2.37 -14.59
CA LEU A 22 5.30 -2.10 -14.92
C LEU A 22 4.95 -0.80 -14.20
N SER A 23 4.81 0.27 -14.97
CA SER A 23 4.74 1.64 -14.48
C SER A 23 3.31 2.16 -14.52
N VAL A 24 2.99 2.98 -13.52
CA VAL A 24 1.81 3.83 -13.48
C VAL A 24 2.31 5.27 -13.38
N THR A 25 1.89 6.13 -14.29
CA THR A 25 2.19 7.55 -14.28
C THR A 25 0.89 8.34 -14.25
N TRP A 26 0.93 9.50 -13.58
CA TRP A 26 -0.23 10.37 -13.44
C TRP A 26 0.18 11.82 -13.67
N ASP A 27 -0.74 12.56 -14.27
CA ASP A 27 -0.71 14.02 -14.22
C ASP A 27 -1.54 14.45 -13.02
N ILE A 28 -0.86 14.87 -11.95
CA ILE A 28 -1.50 15.23 -10.68
C ILE A 28 -1.46 16.75 -10.52
N GLY A 29 -2.63 17.37 -10.36
CA GLY A 29 -2.73 18.77 -10.00
C GLY A 29 -2.26 19.03 -8.57
N ARG A 30 -1.91 20.29 -8.24
CA ARG A 30 -1.43 20.65 -6.89
C ARG A 30 -2.39 20.28 -5.75
N SER A 31 -3.69 20.20 -6.05
CA SER A 31 -4.72 19.81 -5.09
C SER A 31 -4.80 18.29 -4.85
N GLY A 32 -3.99 17.48 -5.54
CA GLY A 32 -4.01 16.02 -5.48
C GLY A 32 -5.02 15.36 -6.42
N ASN A 33 -5.69 16.14 -7.28
CA ASN A 33 -6.62 15.61 -8.28
C ASN A 33 -5.85 15.00 -9.47
N ILE A 34 -6.26 13.81 -9.91
CA ILE A 34 -5.68 13.12 -11.06
C ILE A 34 -6.37 13.62 -12.32
N VAL A 35 -5.58 14.18 -13.24
CA VAL A 35 -6.05 14.73 -14.52
C VAL A 35 -5.96 13.67 -15.62
N ALA A 36 -4.84 12.96 -15.66
CA ALA A 36 -4.60 11.89 -16.62
C ALA A 36 -3.81 10.77 -15.95
N ARG A 37 -3.89 9.57 -16.54
CA ARG A 37 -3.12 8.40 -16.12
C ARG A 37 -2.63 7.64 -17.33
N TRP A 38 -1.46 7.03 -17.18
CA TRP A 38 -0.91 6.06 -18.13
C TRP A 38 -0.41 4.86 -17.34
N ILE A 39 -0.70 3.66 -17.83
CA ILE A 39 -0.24 2.41 -17.22
C ILE A 39 0.39 1.57 -18.31
N GLY A 40 1.60 1.07 -18.09
CA GLY A 40 2.26 0.31 -19.14
C GLY A 40 3.60 -0.29 -18.75
N ARG A 41 4.08 -1.18 -19.62
CA ARG A 41 5.42 -1.78 -19.47
C ARG A 41 6.48 -0.75 -19.83
N SER A 42 7.54 -0.72 -19.05
CA SER A 42 8.60 0.28 -19.17
C SER A 42 9.97 -0.33 -18.88
N ILE A 43 11.01 0.41 -19.25
CA ILE A 43 12.38 0.18 -18.82
C ILE A 43 12.79 1.40 -18.02
N ILE A 44 13.31 1.19 -16.82
CA ILE A 44 13.78 2.26 -15.94
C ILE A 44 15.25 2.03 -15.57
N ARG A 45 15.93 3.11 -15.21
CA ARG A 45 17.27 3.08 -14.63
C ARG A 45 17.27 3.96 -13.39
N SER A 46 17.24 3.35 -12.21
CA SER A 46 17.19 4.10 -10.95
C SER A 46 18.48 4.92 -10.76
N CYS A 47 18.34 6.22 -10.48
CA CYS A 47 19.48 7.12 -10.28
C CYS A 47 20.27 6.81 -9.02
N CYS A 48 19.57 6.50 -7.91
CA CYS A 48 20.18 6.30 -6.60
C CYS A 48 19.23 5.49 -5.69
N LYS A 49 19.74 5.05 -4.53
CA LYS A 49 18.95 4.39 -3.50
C LYS A 49 18.98 5.26 -2.24
N LEU A 50 17.82 5.80 -1.87
CA LEU A 50 17.68 6.66 -0.70
C LEU A 50 17.05 5.88 0.46
N SER A 51 17.53 6.12 1.68
CA SER A 51 16.87 5.65 2.91
C SER A 51 15.77 6.64 3.32
N TYR A 52 14.82 6.17 4.14
CA TYR A 52 13.76 7.04 4.69
C TYR A 52 14.32 8.18 5.53
N ASP A 53 15.47 7.98 6.18
CA ASP A 53 16.12 9.00 7.00
C ASP A 53 16.69 10.12 6.14
N ILE A 54 17.43 9.79 5.08
CA ILE A 54 17.94 10.77 4.11
C ILE A 54 16.78 11.55 3.49
N VAL A 55 15.72 10.85 3.05
CA VAL A 55 14.53 11.53 2.49
C VAL A 55 13.90 12.47 3.53
N GLN A 56 13.84 12.07 4.80
CA GLN A 56 13.29 12.90 5.87
C GLN A 56 14.12 14.18 6.06
N GLU A 57 15.45 14.10 6.05
CA GLU A 57 16.32 15.26 6.19
C GLU A 57 16.18 16.23 4.99
N ILE A 58 16.00 15.70 3.78
CA ILE A 58 15.77 16.50 2.56
C ILE A 58 14.45 17.28 2.63
N ILE A 59 13.35 16.62 3.03
CA ILE A 59 12.03 17.27 3.11
C ILE A 59 11.92 18.23 4.30
N ALA A 60 12.64 17.95 5.40
CA ALA A 60 12.74 18.86 6.54
C ALA A 60 13.62 20.09 6.26
N GLY A 61 14.37 20.10 5.14
CA GLY A 61 15.29 21.17 4.78
C GLY A 61 16.59 21.19 5.60
N SER A 62 16.83 20.15 6.42
CA SER A 62 18.05 20.02 7.23
C SER A 62 19.25 19.57 6.42
N LEU A 63 19.02 18.93 5.26
CA LEU A 63 20.04 18.53 4.31
C LEU A 63 19.87 19.35 3.03
N ASP A 64 20.95 19.97 2.56
CA ASP A 64 20.98 20.72 1.31
C ASP A 64 21.94 20.07 0.29
N ALA A 65 21.70 20.29 -1.00
CA ALA A 65 22.47 19.67 -2.07
C ALA A 65 23.99 19.98 -1.97
N ASN A 66 24.33 21.17 -1.48
CA ASN A 66 25.73 21.59 -1.26
C ASN A 66 26.42 20.84 -0.11
N GLN A 67 25.67 20.48 0.94
CA GLN A 67 26.18 19.74 2.09
C GLN A 67 26.43 18.27 1.74
N LEU A 68 25.71 17.75 0.74
CA LEU A 68 25.86 16.39 0.25
C LEU A 68 27.16 16.16 -0.55
N ASN A 69 27.88 17.23 -0.92
CA ASN A 69 29.23 17.10 -1.50
C ASN A 69 30.34 17.17 -0.43
N SER A 70 30.00 17.51 0.81
CA SER A 70 30.95 17.86 1.88
C SER A 70 30.72 17.12 3.20
N SER A 71 29.62 16.37 3.36
CA SER A 71 29.30 15.65 4.59
C SER A 71 30.09 14.33 4.74
N THR A 72 30.44 13.98 5.97
CA THR A 72 31.13 12.76 6.41
C THR A 72 30.26 11.49 6.43
N SER A 73 28.97 11.59 6.12
CA SER A 73 28.05 10.45 6.03
C SER A 73 28.14 9.77 4.65
N PRO A 74 27.95 8.43 4.54
CA PRO A 74 28.01 7.73 3.26
C PRO A 74 26.84 8.15 2.37
N ILE A 75 27.09 9.13 1.50
CA ILE A 75 26.12 9.62 0.53
C ILE A 75 25.91 8.54 -0.55
N PRO A 76 24.65 8.24 -0.92
CA PRO A 76 24.38 7.28 -1.99
C PRO A 76 25.03 7.73 -3.30
N GLN A 77 25.69 6.81 -4.00
CA GLN A 77 26.24 7.13 -5.32
C GLN A 77 25.11 7.47 -6.31
N LEU A 78 25.33 8.52 -7.11
CA LEU A 78 24.42 8.93 -8.19
C LEU A 78 24.88 8.29 -9.50
N HIS A 79 23.97 7.58 -10.18
CA HIS A 79 24.25 6.78 -11.37
C HIS A 79 23.56 7.33 -12.64
N CYS A 80 23.30 8.63 -12.69
CA CYS A 80 22.60 9.26 -13.80
C CYS A 80 23.16 10.66 -14.11
N LEU A 81 22.67 11.27 -15.20
CA LEU A 81 23.12 12.59 -15.67
C LEU A 81 22.51 13.77 -14.89
N PHE A 82 21.52 13.49 -14.04
CA PHE A 82 20.88 14.48 -13.19
C PHE A 82 21.81 14.87 -12.04
N LYS A 83 21.61 16.07 -11.49
CA LYS A 83 22.34 16.53 -10.31
C LYS A 83 21.51 16.34 -9.05
N TRP A 84 22.14 16.45 -7.88
CA TRP A 84 21.44 16.36 -6.61
C TRP A 84 20.36 17.42 -6.45
N GLU A 85 20.55 18.61 -7.01
CA GLU A 85 19.55 19.68 -7.01
C GLU A 85 18.26 19.25 -7.74
N ASP A 86 18.38 18.50 -8.83
CA ASP A 86 17.23 17.98 -9.59
C ASP A 86 16.46 16.92 -8.78
N ILE A 87 17.20 16.05 -8.07
CA ILE A 87 16.62 15.02 -7.20
C ILE A 87 15.90 15.68 -6.02
N PHE A 88 16.52 16.67 -5.37
CA PHE A 88 15.94 17.39 -4.25
C PHE A 88 14.67 18.12 -4.65
N ARG A 89 14.69 18.81 -5.80
CA ARG A 89 13.49 19.46 -6.36
C ARG A 89 12.38 18.44 -6.60
N SER A 90 12.70 17.30 -7.20
CA SER A 90 11.73 16.24 -7.47
C SER A 90 11.13 15.65 -6.20
N LEU A 91 11.95 15.39 -5.17
CA LEU A 91 11.49 14.88 -3.88
C LEU A 91 10.58 15.87 -3.15
N ARG A 92 10.92 17.17 -3.17
CA ARG A 92 10.06 18.22 -2.58
C ARG A 92 8.71 18.28 -3.29
N SER A 93 8.69 18.24 -4.62
CA SER A 93 7.44 18.18 -5.39
C SER A 93 6.61 16.93 -5.06
N LEU A 94 7.25 15.75 -4.97
CA LEU A 94 6.57 14.52 -4.57
C LEU A 94 6.00 14.60 -3.15
N TYR A 95 6.75 15.22 -2.24
CA TYR A 95 6.31 15.44 -0.86
C TYR A 95 5.08 16.35 -0.80
N GLU A 96 5.11 17.50 -1.48
CA GLU A 96 3.96 18.43 -1.55
C GLU A 96 2.70 17.73 -2.10
N VAL A 97 2.85 16.98 -3.19
CA VAL A 97 1.74 16.21 -3.77
C VAL A 97 1.24 15.12 -2.81
N SER A 98 2.15 14.41 -2.12
CA SER A 98 1.78 13.37 -1.15
C SER A 98 0.98 13.96 0.02
N MET A 99 1.29 15.18 0.46
CA MET A 99 0.55 15.87 1.50
C MET A 99 -0.89 16.20 1.06
N SER A 100 -1.06 16.65 -0.18
CA SER A 100 -2.39 16.86 -0.77
C SER A 100 -3.19 15.56 -0.89
N LEU A 101 -2.57 14.48 -1.40
CA LEU A 101 -3.20 13.16 -1.51
C LEU A 101 -3.65 12.63 -0.15
N ARG A 102 -2.76 12.71 0.86
CA ARG A 102 -3.05 12.30 2.23
C ARG A 102 -4.22 13.08 2.82
N ARG A 103 -4.21 14.41 2.66
CA ARG A 103 -5.29 15.28 3.14
C ARG A 103 -6.64 14.90 2.54
N ASN A 104 -6.68 14.68 1.23
CA ASN A 104 -7.91 14.27 0.54
C ASN A 104 -8.38 12.90 1.03
N ARG A 105 -7.47 11.92 1.16
CA ARG A 105 -7.80 10.58 1.65
C ARG A 105 -8.45 10.59 3.04
N PHE A 106 -7.95 11.41 3.97
CA PHE A 106 -8.58 11.55 5.30
C PHE A 106 -9.87 12.36 5.26
N LYS A 107 -9.95 13.39 4.41
CA LYS A 107 -11.21 14.13 4.15
C LYS A 107 -12.30 13.21 3.61
N ASP A 108 -11.93 12.25 2.76
CA ASP A 108 -12.83 11.25 2.16
C ASP A 108 -13.16 10.11 3.13
N GLY A 109 -12.65 10.16 4.36
CA GLY A 109 -13.07 9.30 5.46
C GLY A 109 -12.15 8.11 5.74
N ALA A 110 -10.90 8.12 5.27
CA ALA A 110 -9.94 7.12 5.70
C ALA A 110 -9.68 7.20 7.21
N ILE A 111 -9.33 6.07 7.82
CA ILE A 111 -9.00 5.98 9.24
C ILE A 111 -7.56 5.53 9.42
N TRP A 112 -6.91 6.11 10.42
CA TRP A 112 -5.57 5.72 10.84
C TRP A 112 -5.61 5.03 12.20
N LEU A 113 -5.25 3.75 12.23
CA LEU A 113 -5.19 2.90 13.42
C LEU A 113 -3.92 2.03 13.38
N GLU A 114 -2.75 2.66 13.31
CA GLU A 114 -1.47 1.94 13.39
C GLU A 114 -0.87 2.10 14.79
N SER A 115 -0.46 0.97 15.38
CA SER A 115 0.31 0.93 16.62
C SER A 115 1.81 1.00 16.32
N SER A 116 2.58 1.63 17.20
CA SER A 116 4.05 1.62 17.16
C SER A 116 4.58 0.19 17.07
N LYS A 117 5.54 -0.05 16.16
CA LYS A 117 6.18 -1.36 15.99
C LYS A 117 7.52 -1.40 16.72
N LEU A 118 7.82 -2.52 17.38
CA LEU A 118 9.11 -2.72 18.02
C LEU A 118 10.16 -3.15 16.99
N VAL A 119 11.35 -2.57 17.06
CA VAL A 119 12.52 -2.97 16.29
C VAL A 119 13.56 -3.49 17.27
N PHE A 120 14.14 -4.65 16.95
CA PHE A 120 15.15 -5.30 17.78
C PHE A 120 16.54 -5.08 17.18
N LEU A 121 17.51 -4.83 18.05
CA LEU A 121 18.92 -4.79 17.72
C LEU A 121 19.59 -6.09 18.14
N PHE A 122 20.40 -6.65 17.25
CA PHE A 122 21.05 -7.95 17.41
C PHE A 122 22.56 -7.78 17.44
N ASP A 123 23.22 -8.59 18.27
CA ASP A 123 24.68 -8.71 18.26
C ASP A 123 25.17 -9.57 17.08
N GLU A 124 26.48 -9.73 16.96
CA GLU A 124 27.13 -10.52 15.90
C GLU A 124 26.70 -11.99 15.89
N PHE A 125 26.22 -12.51 17.01
CA PHE A 125 25.74 -13.89 17.16
C PHE A 125 24.23 -14.03 16.91
N GLY A 126 23.55 -12.93 16.54
CA GLY A 126 22.11 -12.92 16.30
C GLY A 126 21.27 -12.92 17.57
N THR A 127 21.85 -12.56 18.73
CA THR A 127 21.10 -12.45 19.98
C THR A 127 20.57 -11.03 20.15
N PRO A 128 19.28 -10.81 20.44
CA PRO A 128 18.76 -9.48 20.69
C PRO A 128 19.37 -8.90 21.98
N TYR A 129 19.85 -7.67 21.93
CA TYR A 129 20.40 -6.96 23.10
C TYR A 129 19.63 -5.68 23.45
N ASP A 130 18.93 -5.08 22.49
CA ASP A 130 18.11 -3.89 22.73
C ASP A 130 16.89 -3.82 21.80
N SER A 131 15.95 -2.92 22.10
CA SER A 131 14.78 -2.66 21.28
C SER A 131 14.29 -1.22 21.39
N PHE A 132 13.76 -0.68 20.30
CA PHE A 132 13.14 0.65 20.29
C PHE A 132 11.85 0.65 19.46
N LEU A 133 10.96 1.60 19.74
CA LEU A 133 9.75 1.80 18.95
C LEU A 133 10.10 2.53 17.66
N ARG A 134 9.72 1.94 16.53
CA ARG A 134 9.91 2.57 15.22
C ARG A 134 8.92 3.71 15.06
N GLU A 135 9.47 4.92 15.02
CA GLU A 135 8.73 6.12 14.67
C GLU A 135 8.37 6.12 13.19
N ARG A 136 7.12 6.49 12.89
CA ARG A 136 6.67 6.69 11.51
C ARG A 136 6.97 8.13 11.09
N LYS A 137 7.84 8.28 10.10
CA LYS A 137 8.24 9.57 9.55
C LYS A 137 7.40 10.00 8.35
N GLU A 138 7.46 11.27 7.98
CA GLU A 138 6.76 11.81 6.81
C GLU A 138 7.28 11.20 5.51
N SER A 139 8.57 10.89 5.44
CA SER A 139 9.17 10.16 4.32
C SER A 139 8.52 8.78 4.05
N HIS A 140 8.04 8.10 5.11
CA HIS A 140 7.26 6.86 4.95
C HIS A 140 5.89 7.13 4.36
N SER A 141 5.24 8.20 4.82
CA SER A 141 3.92 8.62 4.34
C SER A 141 3.97 9.04 2.88
N LEU A 142 5.05 9.70 2.44
CA LEU A 142 5.27 10.08 1.04
C LEU A 142 5.14 8.86 0.12
N VAL A 143 5.89 7.79 0.39
CA VAL A 143 5.86 6.57 -0.42
C VAL A 143 4.51 5.86 -0.32
N GLU A 144 3.90 5.84 0.87
CA GLU A 144 2.60 5.23 1.11
C GLU A 144 1.51 5.80 0.19
N GLU A 145 1.38 7.13 0.08
CA GLU A 145 0.30 7.73 -0.71
C GLU A 145 0.40 7.37 -2.20
N PHE A 146 1.61 7.37 -2.78
CA PHE A 146 1.80 6.95 -4.18
C PHE A 146 1.59 5.45 -4.38
N MET A 147 1.98 4.60 -3.41
CA MET A 147 1.70 3.17 -3.47
C MET A 147 0.20 2.88 -3.38
N LEU A 148 -0.54 3.62 -2.54
CA LEU A 148 -1.99 3.53 -2.46
C LEU A 148 -2.62 3.94 -3.79
N GLN A 149 -2.20 5.06 -4.37
CA GLN A 149 -2.73 5.53 -5.65
C GLN A 149 -2.46 4.56 -6.80
N ALA A 150 -1.28 3.92 -6.83
CA ALA A 150 -0.96 2.85 -7.77
C ALA A 150 -1.92 1.67 -7.63
N ASN A 151 -2.12 1.20 -6.40
CA ASN A 151 -2.99 0.09 -6.09
C ASN A 151 -4.46 0.37 -6.46
N ILE A 152 -4.96 1.58 -6.19
CA ILE A 152 -6.33 1.99 -6.55
C ILE A 152 -6.48 2.06 -8.07
N SER A 153 -5.55 2.74 -8.75
CA SER A 153 -5.60 2.90 -10.21
C SER A 153 -5.58 1.54 -10.93
N VAL A 154 -4.75 0.61 -10.47
CA VAL A 154 -4.70 -0.74 -11.03
C VAL A 154 -5.96 -1.53 -10.72
N ALA A 155 -6.51 -1.43 -9.50
CA ALA A 155 -7.77 -2.09 -9.13
C ALA A 155 -8.92 -1.69 -10.06
N GLU A 156 -9.06 -0.39 -10.36
CA GLU A 156 -10.05 0.13 -11.30
C GLU A 156 -9.88 -0.46 -12.71
N VAL A 157 -8.65 -0.51 -13.21
CA VAL A 157 -8.38 -1.00 -14.57
C VAL A 157 -8.66 -2.51 -14.69
N ILE A 158 -8.16 -3.33 -13.76
CA ILE A 158 -8.33 -4.78 -13.86
C ILE A 158 -9.79 -5.20 -13.62
N SER A 159 -10.52 -4.53 -12.72
CA SER A 159 -11.91 -4.86 -12.43
C SER A 159 -12.87 -4.40 -13.53
N ALA A 160 -12.53 -3.34 -14.26
CA ALA A 160 -13.27 -2.93 -15.45
C ALA A 160 -13.08 -3.92 -16.62
N ALA A 161 -11.85 -4.41 -16.84
CA ALA A 161 -11.55 -5.33 -17.93
C ALA A 161 -11.95 -6.80 -17.63
N PHE A 162 -11.78 -7.25 -16.40
CA PHE A 162 -12.04 -8.61 -15.95
C PHE A 162 -13.05 -8.61 -14.80
N SER A 163 -14.30 -8.22 -15.09
CA SER A 163 -15.35 -7.99 -14.09
C SER A 163 -15.62 -9.20 -13.18
N ASP A 164 -15.54 -10.42 -13.69
CA ASP A 164 -15.82 -11.65 -12.94
C ASP A 164 -14.56 -12.42 -12.48
N CYS A 165 -13.36 -11.91 -12.78
CA CYS A 165 -12.10 -12.60 -12.46
C CYS A 165 -10.93 -11.66 -12.11
N ALA A 166 -11.21 -10.50 -11.52
CA ALA A 166 -10.18 -9.62 -10.97
C ALA A 166 -9.85 -9.96 -9.51
N LEU A 167 -8.56 -9.98 -9.18
CA LEU A 167 -8.09 -10.11 -7.79
C LEU A 167 -8.11 -8.73 -7.12
N LEU A 168 -9.02 -8.55 -6.17
CA LEU A 168 -9.12 -7.33 -5.36
C LEU A 168 -8.89 -7.64 -3.88
N ARG A 169 -8.82 -6.58 -3.07
CA ARG A 169 -8.66 -6.65 -1.62
C ARG A 169 -9.63 -5.69 -0.93
N ARG A 170 -10.56 -6.25 -0.18
CA ARG A 170 -11.56 -5.51 0.58
C ARG A 170 -11.23 -5.43 2.05
N HIS A 171 -11.88 -4.50 2.73
CA HIS A 171 -11.85 -4.40 4.18
C HIS A 171 -13.29 -4.16 4.65
N PRO A 172 -13.93 -5.17 5.25
CA PRO A 172 -15.31 -5.04 5.72
C PRO A 172 -15.47 -3.99 6.82
N GLU A 173 -16.71 -3.59 7.07
CA GLU A 173 -17.05 -2.72 8.20
C GLU A 173 -16.73 -3.36 9.56
N PRO A 174 -16.54 -2.55 10.62
CA PRO A 174 -16.24 -3.05 11.95
C PRO A 174 -17.32 -3.98 12.50
N ASN A 175 -16.93 -4.92 13.35
CA ASN A 175 -17.89 -5.72 14.10
C ASN A 175 -18.68 -4.84 15.06
N LEU A 176 -20.00 -4.73 14.85
CA LEU A 176 -20.86 -3.82 15.59
C LEU A 176 -20.84 -4.07 17.10
N ARG A 177 -20.83 -5.34 17.55
CA ARG A 177 -20.79 -5.65 18.99
C ARG A 177 -19.52 -5.12 19.65
N LYS A 178 -18.35 -5.44 19.07
CA LYS A 178 -17.07 -4.94 19.57
C LYS A 178 -16.97 -3.42 19.50
N LEU A 179 -17.59 -2.81 18.48
CA LEU A 179 -17.64 -1.36 18.34
C LEU A 179 -18.44 -0.72 19.49
N ARG A 180 -19.57 -1.31 19.90
CA ARG A 180 -20.33 -0.86 21.08
C ARG A 180 -19.53 -1.01 22.37
N ASP A 181 -18.76 -2.08 22.51
CA ASP A 181 -17.86 -2.27 23.66
C ASP A 181 -16.75 -1.19 23.70
N PHE A 182 -16.29 -0.73 22.53
CA PHE A 182 -15.33 0.36 22.42
C PHE A 182 -15.96 1.72 22.74
N GLU A 183 -17.16 1.99 22.24
CA GLU A 183 -17.91 3.21 22.58
C GLU A 183 -18.18 3.30 24.08
N ALA A 184 -18.62 2.22 24.72
CA ALA A 184 -18.86 2.18 26.16
C ALA A 184 -17.60 2.44 26.99
N PHE A 185 -16.43 2.00 26.50
CA PHE A 185 -15.15 2.38 27.11
C PHE A 185 -14.89 3.88 26.94
N CYS A 186 -15.01 4.42 25.74
CA CYS A 186 -14.81 5.85 25.51
C CYS A 186 -15.72 6.71 26.39
N SER A 187 -17.01 6.37 26.51
CA SER A 187 -17.95 7.09 27.36
C SER A 187 -17.58 7.05 28.86
N ARG A 188 -17.01 5.96 29.36
CA ARG A 188 -16.57 5.87 30.77
C ARG A 188 -15.38 6.78 31.10
N TYR A 189 -14.58 7.14 30.11
CA TYR A 189 -13.43 8.04 30.25
C TYR A 189 -13.70 9.43 29.65
N ASP A 190 -14.99 9.78 29.48
CA ASP A 190 -15.43 11.08 28.94
C ASP A 190 -14.84 11.43 27.55
N PHE A 191 -14.56 10.41 26.75
CA PHE A 191 -14.14 10.56 25.36
C PHE A 191 -15.35 10.57 24.41
N GLU A 192 -15.53 11.69 23.72
CA GLU A 192 -16.55 11.83 22.68
C GLU A 192 -16.15 11.08 21.39
N LEU A 193 -16.83 9.97 21.12
CA LEU A 193 -16.58 9.12 19.96
C LEU A 193 -17.81 9.08 19.04
N ASP A 194 -17.65 9.56 17.80
CA ASP A 194 -18.62 9.36 16.73
C ASP A 194 -18.16 8.19 15.85
N THR A 195 -19.00 7.16 15.75
CA THR A 195 -18.72 5.94 14.99
C THR A 195 -19.56 5.78 13.73
N SER A 196 -20.36 6.80 13.37
CA SER A 196 -21.30 6.81 12.24
C SER A 196 -20.65 6.52 10.89
N SER A 197 -19.38 6.87 10.73
CA SER A 197 -18.54 6.54 9.56
C SER A 197 -17.08 6.35 9.97
N SER A 198 -16.27 5.79 9.06
CA SER A 198 -14.81 5.70 9.25
C SER A 198 -14.16 7.07 9.44
N GLY A 199 -14.62 8.08 8.67
CA GLY A 199 -14.14 9.45 8.74
C GLY A 199 -14.47 10.14 10.05
N GLN A 200 -15.72 10.07 10.52
CA GLN A 200 -16.09 10.64 11.82
C GLN A 200 -15.32 9.98 12.97
N ARG A 201 -15.12 8.65 12.89
CA ARG A 201 -14.31 7.95 13.89
C ARG A 201 -12.86 8.44 13.90
N HIS A 202 -12.27 8.65 12.72
CA HIS A 202 -10.93 9.22 12.62
C HIS A 202 -10.86 10.63 13.23
N LEU A 203 -11.86 11.48 12.96
CA LEU A 203 -11.93 12.83 13.51
C LEU A 203 -12.06 12.82 15.03
N SER A 204 -12.92 11.97 15.59
CA SER A 204 -13.04 11.78 17.04
C SER A 204 -11.73 11.32 17.66
N LEU A 205 -11.07 10.29 17.09
CA LEU A 205 -9.78 9.81 17.59
C LEU A 205 -8.69 10.88 17.52
N SER A 206 -8.69 11.71 16.48
CA SER A 206 -7.76 12.84 16.36
C SER A 206 -8.01 13.90 17.44
N LYS A 207 -9.28 14.22 17.75
CA LYS A 207 -9.62 15.12 18.87
C LYS A 207 -9.18 14.54 20.22
N ILE A 208 -9.38 13.23 20.42
CA ILE A 208 -8.94 12.53 21.63
C ILE A 208 -7.41 12.57 21.76
N ARG A 209 -6.67 12.39 20.65
CA ARG A 209 -5.21 12.52 20.62
C ARG A 209 -4.76 13.89 21.12
N GLU A 210 -5.43 14.96 20.69
CA GLU A 210 -5.12 16.31 21.12
C GLU A 210 -5.40 16.53 22.61
N LYS A 211 -6.47 15.92 23.15
CA LYS A 211 -6.77 15.94 24.59
C LYS A 211 -5.76 15.15 25.42
N LEU A 212 -5.19 14.08 24.87
CA LEU A 212 -4.25 13.18 25.54
C LEU A 212 -2.78 13.45 25.18
N LYS A 213 -2.43 14.68 24.76
CA LYS A 213 -1.04 15.03 24.42
C LYS A 213 -0.06 14.79 25.57
N ASP A 214 -0.51 15.03 26.80
CA ASP A 214 0.30 14.86 28.00
C ASP A 214 0.32 13.40 28.52
N ASP A 215 -0.49 12.51 27.95
CA ASP A 215 -0.52 11.08 28.25
C ASP A 215 -0.53 10.24 26.95
N PRO A 216 0.61 10.17 26.24
CA PRO A 216 0.73 9.41 25.00
C PRO A 216 0.52 7.91 25.21
N MET A 217 0.79 7.39 26.41
CA MET A 217 0.61 5.97 26.72
C MET A 217 -0.88 5.59 26.75
N LEU A 218 -1.72 6.41 27.38
CA LEU A 218 -3.17 6.20 27.37
C LEU A 218 -3.73 6.28 25.96
N TYR A 219 -3.21 7.19 25.12
CA TYR A 219 -3.61 7.26 23.71
C TYR A 219 -3.24 5.97 22.95
N ASP A 220 -2.04 5.41 23.17
CA ASP A 220 -1.64 4.15 22.54
C ASP A 220 -2.52 2.96 22.98
N ILE A 221 -2.92 2.91 24.26
CA ILE A 221 -3.88 1.93 24.77
C ILE A 221 -5.24 2.09 24.07
N LEU A 222 -5.70 3.34 23.93
CA LEU A 222 -6.96 3.66 23.27
C LEU A 222 -6.94 3.25 21.80
N VAL A 223 -5.87 3.54 21.06
CA VAL A 223 -5.69 3.12 19.66
C VAL A 223 -5.67 1.60 19.54
N SER A 224 -4.98 0.91 20.47
CA SER A 224 -4.98 -0.55 20.54
C SER A 224 -6.41 -1.09 20.74
N TYR A 225 -7.20 -0.47 21.63
CA TYR A 225 -8.59 -0.88 21.84
C TYR A 225 -9.50 -0.55 20.65
N ALA A 226 -9.30 0.61 20.01
CA ALA A 226 -9.98 1.05 18.79
C ALA A 226 -9.74 0.12 17.59
N SER A 227 -8.65 -0.65 17.60
CA SER A 227 -8.36 -1.65 16.57
C SER A 227 -9.17 -2.93 16.71
N LYS A 228 -9.68 -3.28 17.91
CA LYS A 228 -10.39 -4.55 18.16
C LYS A 228 -11.69 -4.73 17.37
N PRO A 229 -12.51 -3.68 17.12
CA PRO A 229 -13.70 -3.79 16.28
C PRO A 229 -13.38 -3.98 14.80
N ILE A 230 -12.20 -3.57 14.34
CA ILE A 230 -11.82 -3.59 12.92
C ILE A 230 -11.68 -5.04 12.44
N GLN A 231 -12.26 -5.34 11.27
CA GLN A 231 -12.18 -6.66 10.67
C GLN A 231 -10.90 -6.83 9.86
N PRO A 232 -10.35 -8.05 9.71
CA PRO A 232 -9.18 -8.25 8.86
C PRO A 232 -9.52 -8.00 7.38
N ALA A 233 -8.69 -7.22 6.70
CA ALA A 233 -8.78 -7.03 5.25
C ALA A 233 -8.35 -8.29 4.50
N SER A 234 -9.14 -8.72 3.53
CA SER A 234 -8.97 -9.99 2.79
C SER A 234 -8.95 -9.77 1.27
N TYR A 235 -8.18 -10.59 0.57
CA TYR A 235 -8.30 -10.73 -0.87
C TYR A 235 -9.63 -11.40 -1.24
N PHE A 236 -10.15 -11.10 -2.43
CA PHE A 236 -11.33 -11.75 -3.00
C PHE A 236 -11.23 -11.77 -4.53
N CYS A 237 -11.88 -12.74 -5.17
CA CYS A 237 -12.17 -12.73 -6.61
C CYS A 237 -13.47 -11.95 -6.82
N THR A 238 -13.52 -11.03 -7.78
CA THR A 238 -14.75 -10.26 -8.06
C THR A 238 -15.93 -11.16 -8.42
N GLY A 239 -15.69 -12.30 -9.10
CA GLY A 239 -16.73 -13.29 -9.42
C GLY A 239 -17.40 -13.93 -8.20
N ASP A 240 -16.70 -14.09 -7.07
CA ASP A 240 -17.28 -14.66 -5.84
C ASP A 240 -18.31 -13.72 -5.18
N LEU A 241 -18.20 -12.42 -5.47
CA LEU A 241 -19.04 -11.35 -4.92
C LEU A 241 -19.87 -10.67 -6.02
N ARG A 242 -20.18 -11.37 -7.11
CA ARG A 242 -21.02 -10.84 -8.19
C ARG A 242 -22.40 -10.43 -7.65
N GLY A 243 -22.83 -9.21 -7.98
CA GLY A 243 -24.09 -8.64 -7.48
C GLY A 243 -24.02 -8.13 -6.04
N ARG A 244 -22.83 -8.10 -5.43
CA ARG A 244 -22.55 -7.56 -4.09
C ARG A 244 -21.40 -6.56 -4.14
N GLU A 245 -21.41 -5.70 -5.15
CA GLU A 245 -20.37 -4.70 -5.41
C GLU A 245 -20.21 -3.70 -4.24
N ASN A 246 -21.28 -3.47 -3.48
CA ASN A 246 -21.26 -2.69 -2.25
C ASN A 246 -20.35 -3.29 -1.16
N GLU A 247 -20.03 -4.59 -1.21
CA GLU A 247 -19.13 -5.25 -0.26
C GLU A 247 -17.65 -5.16 -0.66
N TRP A 248 -17.32 -4.62 -1.84
CA TRP A 248 -15.95 -4.59 -2.37
C TRP A 248 -15.07 -3.53 -1.71
N ALA A 249 -15.70 -2.55 -1.05
CA ALA A 249 -15.04 -1.39 -0.49
C ALA A 249 -13.96 -1.75 0.54
N HIS A 250 -12.96 -0.88 0.65
CA HIS A 250 -11.93 -0.97 1.66
C HIS A 250 -12.19 0.04 2.77
N TYR A 251 -12.90 -0.39 3.82
CA TYR A 251 -13.34 0.42 4.95
C TYR A 251 -12.29 1.40 5.48
N ALA A 252 -11.11 0.93 5.88
CA ALA A 252 -10.12 1.82 6.49
C ALA A 252 -9.46 2.82 5.53
N LEU A 253 -9.46 2.53 4.23
CA LEU A 253 -8.89 3.42 3.23
C LEU A 253 -9.96 4.36 2.64
N SER A 254 -11.24 4.08 2.90
CA SER A 254 -12.39 4.79 2.33
C SER A 254 -12.36 4.85 0.80
N VAL A 255 -12.10 3.70 0.17
CA VAL A 255 -12.08 3.57 -1.30
C VAL A 255 -12.97 2.43 -1.76
N PRO A 256 -13.65 2.56 -2.92
CA PRO A 256 -14.56 1.53 -3.43
C PRO A 256 -13.81 0.30 -3.96
N LEU A 257 -12.63 0.51 -4.55
CA LEU A 257 -11.82 -0.54 -5.17
C LEU A 257 -10.39 -0.44 -4.68
N TYR A 258 -9.81 -1.59 -4.32
CA TYR A 258 -8.42 -1.67 -3.89
C TYR A 258 -7.86 -3.05 -4.23
N THR A 259 -6.57 -3.11 -4.54
CA THR A 259 -5.83 -4.35 -4.71
C THR A 259 -4.39 -4.17 -4.23
N HIS A 260 -3.57 -5.20 -4.31
CA HIS A 260 -2.13 -5.07 -4.14
C HIS A 260 -1.41 -5.27 -5.47
N PHE A 261 -0.59 -4.30 -5.84
CA PHE A 261 0.15 -4.26 -7.09
C PHE A 261 1.65 -3.96 -6.89
N THR A 262 1.99 -3.14 -5.90
CA THR A 262 3.31 -2.50 -5.76
C THR A 262 4.41 -3.36 -5.12
N SER A 263 4.22 -4.66 -4.90
CA SER A 263 5.24 -5.50 -4.25
C SER A 263 5.25 -6.97 -4.74
N PRO A 264 5.36 -7.23 -6.06
CA PRO A 264 5.34 -8.59 -6.64
C PRO A 264 6.50 -9.48 -6.19
N LEU A 265 7.62 -8.93 -5.72
CA LEU A 265 8.76 -9.73 -5.27
C LEU A 265 8.52 -10.46 -3.94
N ARG A 266 7.54 -10.00 -3.15
CA ARG A 266 7.26 -10.49 -1.79
C ARG A 266 5.80 -10.83 -1.53
N ARG A 267 4.90 -10.59 -2.49
CA ARG A 267 3.47 -10.92 -2.40
C ARG A 267 3.02 -11.58 -3.69
N TYR A 268 2.48 -12.79 -3.58
CA TYR A 268 1.96 -13.52 -4.72
C TYR A 268 0.69 -12.90 -5.35
N PRO A 269 -0.25 -12.31 -4.57
CA PRO A 269 -1.39 -11.59 -5.15
C PRO A 269 -0.98 -10.50 -6.15
N ASP A 270 0.08 -9.74 -5.86
CA ASP A 270 0.62 -8.74 -6.78
C ASP A 270 1.07 -9.38 -8.11
N ILE A 271 1.63 -10.60 -8.11
CA ILE A 271 1.99 -11.31 -9.35
C ILE A 271 0.74 -11.63 -10.18
N LEU A 272 -0.34 -12.09 -9.55
CA LEU A 272 -1.61 -12.37 -10.25
C LEU A 272 -2.24 -11.08 -10.81
N VAL A 273 -2.18 -9.99 -10.05
CA VAL A 273 -2.60 -8.66 -10.50
C VAL A 273 -1.75 -8.18 -11.67
N HIS A 274 -0.43 -8.36 -11.63
CA HIS A 274 0.48 -8.01 -12.74
C HIS A 274 0.14 -8.78 -14.02
N ARG A 275 -0.15 -10.08 -13.92
CA ARG A 275 -0.58 -10.90 -15.07
C ARG A 275 -1.89 -10.40 -15.67
N THR A 276 -2.88 -10.13 -14.81
CA THR A 276 -4.20 -9.62 -15.21
C THR A 276 -4.09 -8.23 -15.85
N LEU A 277 -3.26 -7.35 -15.29
CA LEU A 277 -3.00 -6.03 -15.86
C LEU A 277 -2.29 -6.15 -17.22
N CYS A 278 -1.30 -7.03 -17.35
CA CYS A 278 -0.65 -7.25 -18.65
C CYS A 278 -1.62 -7.80 -19.71
N ALA A 279 -2.51 -8.71 -19.32
CA ALA A 279 -3.58 -9.19 -20.21
C ALA A 279 -4.52 -8.05 -20.61
N THR A 280 -4.87 -7.16 -19.67
CA THR A 280 -5.73 -5.99 -19.94
C THR A 280 -5.10 -5.05 -20.97
N LEU A 281 -3.81 -4.73 -20.78
CA LEU A 281 -3.05 -3.84 -21.67
C LEU A 281 -2.97 -4.39 -23.09
N ASP A 282 -2.74 -5.69 -23.22
CA ASP A 282 -2.66 -6.35 -24.51
C ASP A 282 -4.01 -6.47 -25.23
N ALA A 283 -5.07 -6.78 -24.47
CA ALA A 283 -6.41 -6.87 -25.02
C ALA A 283 -6.87 -5.52 -25.57
N GLU A 284 -6.56 -4.42 -24.87
CA GLU A 284 -6.85 -3.07 -25.37
C GLU A 284 -6.11 -2.77 -26.68
N GLY A 285 -4.81 -3.07 -26.76
CA GLY A 285 -4.05 -2.90 -28.00
C GLY A 285 -4.63 -3.73 -29.16
N THR A 286 -4.96 -5.00 -28.90
CA THR A 286 -5.57 -5.90 -29.89
C THR A 286 -6.92 -5.38 -30.38
N TYR A 287 -7.78 -4.96 -29.46
CA TYR A 287 -9.10 -4.40 -29.77
C TYR A 287 -9.02 -3.12 -30.61
N LEU A 288 -8.09 -2.21 -30.29
CA LEU A 288 -7.89 -0.98 -31.05
C LEU A 288 -7.41 -1.25 -32.47
N ASN A 289 -6.48 -2.19 -32.64
CA ASN A 289 -5.97 -2.59 -33.95
C ASN A 289 -7.10 -3.17 -34.83
N GLN A 290 -7.96 -4.03 -34.25
CA GLN A 290 -9.13 -4.57 -34.98
C GLN A 290 -10.11 -3.47 -35.40
N LYS A 291 -10.40 -2.50 -34.53
CA LYS A 291 -11.26 -1.35 -34.87
C LYS A 291 -10.69 -0.46 -35.96
N GLN A 292 -9.38 -0.23 -35.97
CA GLN A 292 -8.72 0.57 -37.00
C GLN A 292 -8.77 -0.12 -38.36
N ILE A 293 -8.51 -1.43 -38.41
CA ILE A 293 -8.61 -2.25 -39.63
C ILE A 293 -10.03 -2.19 -40.21
N ASN A 294 -11.06 -2.20 -39.36
CA ASN A 294 -12.45 -2.20 -39.80
C ASN A 294 -12.96 -0.82 -40.27
N ASN A 295 -12.35 0.29 -39.83
CA ASN A 295 -12.83 1.64 -40.10
C ASN A 295 -12.04 2.43 -41.17
N SER A 296 -10.78 2.08 -41.45
CA SER A 296 -9.95 2.81 -42.42
C SER A 296 -8.88 1.90 -43.04
N GLY A 297 -8.78 1.91 -44.37
CA GLY A 297 -7.66 1.29 -45.08
C GLY A 297 -6.31 1.83 -44.59
N ALA A 298 -5.47 0.91 -44.09
CA ALA A 298 -4.04 1.03 -43.85
C ALA A 298 -3.44 2.45 -43.79
N TYR A 299 -3.45 3.07 -42.61
CA TYR A 299 -2.42 4.04 -42.23
C TYR A 299 -1.86 3.64 -40.88
N GLY A 300 -0.62 3.13 -40.90
CA GLY A 300 0.12 2.73 -39.72
C GLY A 300 0.46 3.95 -38.87
N SER A 301 -0.10 4.01 -37.66
CA SER A 301 0.56 4.66 -36.55
C SER A 301 1.14 3.55 -35.68
N GLU A 302 2.45 3.61 -35.37
CA GLU A 302 3.06 2.86 -34.27
C GLU A 302 2.37 3.26 -32.96
N LEU A 303 1.20 2.68 -32.68
CA LEU A 303 0.62 2.70 -31.35
C LEU A 303 1.55 1.86 -30.49
N VAL A 304 2.22 2.53 -29.56
CA VAL A 304 3.11 1.95 -28.56
C VAL A 304 2.36 0.81 -27.86
N ASN A 305 2.60 -0.41 -28.34
CA ASN A 305 2.00 -1.65 -27.84
C ASN A 305 2.43 -1.85 -26.38
N GLY A 306 1.65 -1.31 -25.44
CA GLY A 306 1.96 -1.47 -24.02
C GLY A 306 1.34 -0.47 -23.05
N CYS A 307 0.47 0.44 -23.50
CA CYS A 307 -0.15 1.44 -22.63
C CYS A 307 -1.67 1.31 -22.51
N PHE A 308 -2.19 1.49 -21.29
CA PHE A 308 -3.62 1.61 -21.05
C PHE A 308 -4.06 3.03 -21.37
N THR A 309 -4.98 3.18 -22.31
CA THR A 309 -5.54 4.48 -22.73
C THR A 309 -6.94 4.72 -22.16
N GLY A 310 -7.56 3.70 -21.55
CA GLY A 310 -8.93 3.80 -21.01
C GLY A 310 -10.01 3.67 -22.07
N LEU A 311 -9.66 3.20 -23.27
CA LEU A 311 -10.55 3.00 -24.40
C LEU A 311 -11.30 1.65 -24.32
N LEU A 312 -10.75 0.67 -23.60
CA LEU A 312 -11.44 -0.57 -23.24
C LEU A 312 -12.46 -0.30 -22.11
N ASN A 313 -13.46 0.53 -22.41
CA ASN A 313 -14.55 0.86 -21.49
C ASN A 313 -15.56 -0.31 -21.36
N LYS A 314 -16.52 -0.18 -20.46
CA LYS A 314 -17.54 -1.22 -20.21
C LYS A 314 -18.22 -1.73 -21.48
N LYS A 315 -18.58 -0.85 -22.41
CA LYS A 315 -19.21 -1.25 -23.70
C LYS A 315 -18.25 -2.02 -24.59
N ALA A 316 -16.97 -1.65 -24.60
CA ALA A 316 -15.94 -2.35 -25.35
C ALA A 316 -15.68 -3.75 -24.77
N VAL A 317 -15.61 -3.87 -23.44
CA VAL A 317 -15.45 -5.16 -22.73
C VAL A 317 -16.62 -6.11 -23.00
N GLU A 318 -17.84 -5.58 -23.13
CA GLU A 318 -19.05 -6.37 -23.38
C GLU A 318 -19.22 -6.77 -24.86
N SER A 319 -18.53 -6.09 -25.80
CA SER A 319 -18.59 -6.43 -27.23
C SER A 319 -17.93 -7.79 -27.50
N GLU A 320 -18.32 -8.45 -28.60
CA GLU A 320 -17.75 -9.77 -28.93
C GLU A 320 -16.24 -9.67 -29.15
N GLU A 321 -15.78 -8.66 -29.88
CA GLU A 321 -14.37 -8.42 -30.17
C GLU A 321 -13.57 -8.15 -28.89
N GLY A 322 -14.15 -7.40 -27.94
CA GLY A 322 -13.52 -7.15 -26.65
C GLY A 322 -13.41 -8.40 -25.80
N ARG A 323 -14.45 -9.23 -25.76
CA ARG A 323 -14.45 -10.52 -25.05
C ARG A 323 -13.43 -11.49 -25.63
N GLU A 324 -13.35 -11.60 -26.96
CA GLU A 324 -12.36 -12.43 -27.64
C GLU A 324 -10.92 -11.96 -27.35
N ALA A 325 -10.67 -10.64 -27.46
CA ALA A 325 -9.37 -10.06 -27.15
C ALA A 325 -8.95 -10.34 -25.70
N LEU A 326 -9.85 -10.13 -24.74
CA LEU A 326 -9.59 -10.41 -23.32
C LEU A 326 -9.32 -11.90 -23.06
N ALA A 327 -10.08 -12.80 -23.68
CA ALA A 327 -9.89 -14.24 -23.52
C ALA A 327 -8.52 -14.69 -24.08
N ALA A 328 -8.15 -14.21 -25.27
CA ALA A 328 -6.86 -14.51 -25.89
C ALA A 328 -5.68 -13.97 -25.06
N SER A 329 -5.77 -12.72 -24.61
CA SER A 329 -4.74 -12.09 -23.77
C SER A 329 -4.64 -12.75 -22.39
N ALA A 330 -5.76 -13.15 -21.78
CA ALA A 330 -5.77 -13.87 -20.50
C ALA A 330 -4.97 -15.18 -20.59
N LEU A 331 -5.17 -15.96 -21.66
CA LEU A 331 -4.41 -17.18 -21.90
C LEU A 331 -2.92 -16.88 -22.07
N ARG A 332 -2.57 -15.87 -22.87
CA ARG A 332 -1.19 -15.51 -23.20
C ARG A 332 -0.37 -15.05 -21.99
N PHE A 333 -0.98 -14.34 -21.05
CA PHE A 333 -0.32 -13.84 -19.84
C PHE A 333 -0.59 -14.70 -18.60
N GLY A 334 -1.32 -15.80 -18.74
CA GLY A 334 -1.69 -16.67 -17.62
C GLY A 334 -2.49 -15.94 -16.54
N ALA A 335 -3.39 -15.05 -16.96
CA ALA A 335 -4.37 -14.45 -16.06
C ALA A 335 -5.33 -15.54 -15.59
N PRO A 336 -5.56 -15.68 -14.27
CA PRO A 336 -6.32 -16.80 -13.73
C PRO A 336 -7.81 -16.71 -14.11
N THR A 337 -8.43 -17.85 -14.35
CA THR A 337 -9.90 -17.92 -14.44
C THR A 337 -10.52 -17.73 -13.06
N SER A 338 -11.81 -17.38 -13.01
CA SER A 338 -12.53 -17.13 -11.75
C SER A 338 -12.34 -18.26 -10.72
N LYS A 339 -12.53 -19.52 -11.14
CA LYS A 339 -12.35 -20.70 -10.26
C LYS A 339 -10.94 -20.82 -9.68
N VAL A 340 -9.91 -20.73 -10.53
CA VAL A 340 -8.50 -20.84 -10.08
C VAL A 340 -8.15 -19.67 -9.17
N LEU A 341 -8.68 -18.48 -9.48
CA LEU A 341 -8.45 -17.28 -8.70
C LEU A 341 -9.06 -17.40 -7.29
N THR A 342 -10.27 -17.92 -7.15
CA THR A 342 -10.93 -18.16 -5.84
C THR A 342 -10.06 -19.02 -4.92
N ASP A 343 -9.52 -20.14 -5.42
CA ASP A 343 -8.63 -21.02 -4.65
C ASP A 343 -7.33 -20.32 -4.26
N ALA A 344 -6.70 -19.62 -5.22
CA ALA A 344 -5.47 -18.87 -4.98
C ALA A 344 -5.66 -17.76 -3.95
N VAL A 345 -6.79 -17.07 -3.99
CA VAL A 345 -7.20 -16.03 -3.04
C VAL A 345 -7.37 -16.60 -1.64
N ALA A 346 -8.09 -17.72 -1.49
CA ALA A 346 -8.28 -18.39 -0.21
C ALA A 346 -6.93 -18.76 0.43
N TYR A 347 -6.05 -19.38 -0.35
CA TYR A 347 -4.70 -19.71 0.09
C TYR A 347 -3.88 -18.46 0.47
N CYS A 348 -3.92 -17.39 -0.34
CA CYS A 348 -3.20 -16.15 -0.04
C CYS A 348 -3.67 -15.49 1.26
N ASN A 349 -4.97 -15.54 1.54
CA ASN A 349 -5.53 -15.04 2.80
C ASN A 349 -5.04 -15.86 3.99
N GLU A 350 -5.09 -17.20 3.91
CA GLU A 350 -4.60 -18.10 4.96
C GLU A 350 -3.11 -17.87 5.24
N ARG A 351 -2.27 -17.86 4.19
CA ARG A 351 -0.82 -17.61 4.32
C ARG A 351 -0.52 -16.22 4.87
N LYS A 352 -1.35 -15.22 4.57
CA LYS A 352 -1.20 -13.87 5.13
C LYS A 352 -1.45 -13.85 6.64
N VAL A 353 -2.48 -14.55 7.11
CA VAL A 353 -2.77 -14.71 8.55
C VAL A 353 -1.65 -15.49 9.24
N ALA A 354 -1.24 -16.63 8.68
CA ALA A 354 -0.13 -17.43 9.21
C ALA A 354 1.18 -16.61 9.30
N SER A 355 1.51 -15.84 8.27
CA SER A 355 2.66 -14.93 8.28
C SER A 355 2.56 -13.88 9.38
N LYS A 356 1.36 -13.35 9.66
CA LYS A 356 1.18 -12.38 10.74
C LYS A 356 1.35 -13.03 12.12
N HIS A 357 0.83 -14.25 12.31
CA HIS A 357 1.05 -14.99 13.55
C HIS A 357 2.52 -15.30 13.77
N ALA A 358 3.26 -15.69 12.73
CA ALA A 358 4.70 -15.92 12.81
C ALA A 358 5.49 -14.63 13.16
N GLU A 359 5.16 -13.49 12.53
CA GLU A 359 5.75 -12.17 12.85
C GLU A 359 5.55 -11.86 14.35
N VAL A 360 4.31 -11.94 14.85
CA VAL A 360 3.97 -11.65 16.25
C VAL A 360 4.61 -12.64 17.22
N ALA A 361 4.66 -13.93 16.88
CA ALA A 361 5.32 -14.94 17.70
C ALA A 361 6.84 -14.69 17.79
N GLY A 362 7.47 -14.31 16.68
CA GLY A 362 8.88 -13.91 16.65
C GLY A 362 9.15 -12.67 17.49
N GLU A 363 8.33 -11.63 17.36
CA GLU A 363 8.42 -10.43 18.21
C GLU A 363 8.33 -10.78 19.70
N LYS A 364 7.36 -11.62 20.09
CA LYS A 364 7.21 -12.08 21.48
C LYS A 364 8.43 -12.87 21.98
N LEU A 365 9.00 -13.73 21.14
CA LEU A 365 10.20 -14.49 21.48
C LEU A 365 11.39 -13.56 21.76
N TYR A 366 11.59 -12.54 20.92
CA TYR A 366 12.68 -11.58 21.11
C TYR A 366 12.46 -10.68 22.33
N VAL A 367 11.23 -10.23 22.59
CA VAL A 367 10.91 -9.53 23.84
C VAL A 367 11.23 -10.39 25.05
N TRP A 368 10.81 -11.66 25.04
CA TRP A 368 11.10 -12.58 26.14
C TRP A 368 12.61 -12.78 26.35
N ALA A 369 13.38 -12.93 25.26
CA ALA A 369 14.84 -13.07 25.33
C ALA A 369 15.52 -11.81 25.92
N LEU A 370 15.05 -10.62 25.55
CA LEU A 370 15.53 -9.35 26.11
C LEU A 370 15.20 -9.23 27.60
N LEU A 371 13.96 -9.53 27.99
CA LEU A 371 13.52 -9.45 29.39
C LEU A 371 14.28 -10.44 30.28
N LYS A 372 14.61 -11.63 29.77
CA LYS A 372 15.40 -12.62 30.51
C LYS A 372 16.82 -12.13 30.82
N LYS A 373 17.42 -11.28 29.96
CA LYS A 373 18.78 -10.76 30.14
C LYS A 373 18.85 -9.53 31.04
N LYS A 374 17.75 -8.81 31.27
CA LYS A 374 17.72 -7.65 32.17
C LYS A 374 17.43 -8.14 33.60
N GLU A 375 18.46 -8.19 34.45
CA GLU A 375 18.33 -8.54 35.88
C GLU A 375 17.52 -7.50 36.67
N GLU A 376 17.43 -6.25 36.19
CA GLU A 376 16.53 -5.24 36.73
C GLU A 376 15.73 -4.57 35.60
N LEU A 377 14.40 -4.69 35.66
CA LEU A 377 13.44 -3.94 34.86
C LEU A 377 13.33 -2.48 35.36
N GLN A 378 14.45 -1.76 35.47
CA GLN A 378 14.39 -0.32 35.70
C GLN A 378 14.00 0.35 34.38
N SER A 379 12.79 0.92 34.33
CA SER A 379 12.14 1.60 33.21
C SER A 379 11.57 0.71 32.08
N MET A 380 10.62 -0.16 32.43
CA MET A 380 9.38 -0.12 31.66
C MET A 380 8.33 0.47 32.58
N ASN A 381 7.81 1.65 32.24
CA ASN A 381 6.57 2.16 32.81
C ASN A 381 5.42 1.22 32.39
N VAL A 382 5.43 -0.01 32.91
CA VAL A 382 4.28 -0.89 32.93
C VAL A 382 3.46 -0.41 34.11
N VAL A 383 2.39 0.29 33.77
CA VAL A 383 1.42 0.96 34.63
C VAL A 383 1.24 0.34 36.02
N PRO A 384 1.11 1.13 37.10
CA PRO A 384 0.28 0.76 38.23
C PRO A 384 -1.21 0.87 37.83
N CYS A 385 -1.69 0.02 36.91
CA CYS A 385 -3.12 -0.09 36.55
C CYS A 385 -3.72 -1.44 36.93
N LEU A 386 -3.22 -2.06 38.00
CA LEU A 386 -3.91 -3.14 38.71
C LEU A 386 -5.06 -2.61 39.60
N LYS A 387 -5.82 -1.63 39.11
CA LYS A 387 -7.11 -1.19 39.67
C LYS A 387 -8.23 -1.18 38.60
N LEU A 388 -8.15 -2.07 37.62
CA LEU A 388 -9.17 -2.22 36.57
C LEU A 388 -9.94 -3.56 36.63
N THR A 389 -9.84 -4.30 37.75
CA THR A 389 -10.58 -5.56 37.95
C THR A 389 -11.36 -5.66 39.26
N GLU A 390 -11.51 -4.57 40.03
CA GLU A 390 -12.40 -4.55 41.19
C GLU A 390 -13.20 -3.23 41.23
N ALA A 391 -14.36 -3.23 40.56
CA ALA A 391 -15.58 -2.47 40.89
C ALA A 391 -16.68 -2.81 39.87
#